data_AF-A0AAD8S5D4-F1
#
_entry.id   AF-A0AAD8S5D4-F1
#
_cell.length_a   1.000
_cell.length_b   1.000
_cell.length_c   1.000
_cell.angle_alpha   90.00
_cell.angle_beta   90.00
_cell.angle_gamma   90.00
#
_symmetry.space_group_name_H-M   'P 1'
#
loop_
_entity.id
_entity.type
_entity.pdbx_description
1 polymer ?
#
loop_
_entity_poly.entity_id
_entity_poly.type
_entity_poly.pdbx_seq_one_letter_code
_entity_poly.pdbx_strand_id
1 'polypeptide(L)' 'MVHHVPITIGNEHFTVTCAGIDLGCFDFVLGVDFLRTLGPILWNFDTLTMTFWHLGRRVRCEGMGGTSPAP' A
#
# COMPACT_ATOMS: atom_id res chain seq x y z
N MET A 1 -5.74 -17.36 -12.02
CA MET A 1 -5.88 -18.09 -10.75
C MET A 1 -5.76 -17.06 -9.63
N VAL A 2 -6.65 -17.09 -8.64
CA VAL A 2 -6.67 -16.10 -7.55
C VAL A 2 -5.91 -16.67 -6.36
N HIS A 3 -4.98 -15.90 -5.81
CA HIS A 3 -4.14 -16.33 -4.69
C HIS A 3 -4.21 -15.34 -3.53
N HIS A 4 -4.16 -15.88 -2.31
CA HIS A 4 -4.07 -15.07 -1.09
C HIS A 4 -2.59 -14.86 -0.77
N VAL A 5 -2.11 -13.64 -0.97
CA VAL A 5 -0.69 -13.30 -0.86
C VAL A 5 -0.48 -12.50 0.43
N PRO A 6 0.36 -12.97 1.36
CA PRO A 6 0.76 -12.16 2.49
C PRO A 6 1.68 -11.04 2.01
N ILE A 7 1.35 -9.80 2.35
CA ILE A 7 2.19 -8.63 2.08
C ILE A 7 2.45 -7.90 3.39
N THR A 8 3.60 -7.22 3.45
CA THR A 8 3.95 -6.36 4.57
C THR A 8 4.11 -4.95 4.05
N ILE A 9 3.41 -4.00 4.69
CA ILE A 9 3.52 -2.58 4.39
C ILE A 9 4.03 -1.89 5.66
N GLY A 10 5.28 -1.42 5.63
CA GLY A 10 5.96 -0.95 6.83
C GLY A 10 6.10 -2.08 7.86
N ASN A 11 5.50 -1.92 9.04
CA ASN A 11 5.48 -2.91 10.13
C ASN A 11 4.13 -3.65 10.24
N GLU A 12 3.21 -3.45 9.31
CA GLU A 12 1.88 -4.04 9.36
C GLU A 12 1.72 -5.13 8.30
N HIS A 13 1.04 -6.21 8.68
CA HIS A 13 0.83 -7.38 7.84
C HIS A 13 -0.58 -7.37 7.27
N PHE A 14 -0.67 -7.57 5.96
CA PHE A 14 -1.93 -7.65 5.24
C PHE A 14 -1.97 -8.96 4.47
N THR A 15 -3.17 -9.40 4.14
CA THR A 15 -3.34 -10.49 3.19
C THR A 15 -4.26 -10.03 2.08
N VAL A 16 -3.73 -10.10 0.86
CA VAL A 16 -4.37 -9.54 -0.32
C VAL A 16 -4.72 -10.63 -1.32
N THR A 17 -5.87 -10.45 -1.93
CA THR A 17 -6.31 -11.30 -3.03
C THR A 17 -5.66 -10.80 -4.33
N CYS A 18 -4.72 -11.56 -4.87
CA CYS A 18 -4.00 -11.21 -6.09
C CYS A 18 -4.45 -12.06 -7.29
N ALA A 19 -4.47 -11.42 -8.46
CA ALA A 19 -4.49 -12.10 -9.75
C ALA A 19 -3.09 -12.01 -10.39
N GLY A 20 -2.55 -13.14 -10.85
CA GLY A 20 -1.26 -13.17 -11.53
C GLY A 20 -1.37 -12.57 -12.94
N ILE A 21 -0.75 -11.42 -13.15
CA ILE A 21 -0.59 -10.74 -14.43
C ILE A 21 0.89 -10.36 -14.54
N ASP A 22 1.48 -10.44 -15.73
CA ASP A 22 2.83 -9.93 -15.96
C ASP A 22 2.81 -8.39 -15.90
N LEU A 23 3.44 -7.86 -14.85
CA LEU A 23 3.53 -6.42 -14.58
C LEU A 23 4.87 -5.82 -15.03
N GLY A 24 5.76 -6.61 -15.65
CA GLY A 24 7.09 -6.17 -16.02
C GLY A 24 7.96 -5.85 -14.80
N CYS A 25 8.28 -4.57 -14.58
CA CYS A 25 9.17 -4.12 -13.51
C CYS A 25 8.48 -3.84 -12.16
N PHE A 26 7.17 -4.08 -12.05
CA PHE A 26 6.42 -3.88 -10.82
C PHE A 26 6.11 -5.22 -10.15
N ASP A 27 6.29 -5.31 -8.82
CA ASP A 27 5.99 -6.52 -8.07
C ASP A 27 4.47 -6.73 -7.89
N PHE A 28 3.73 -5.68 -7.49
CA PHE A 28 2.29 -5.72 -7.25
C PHE A 28 1.60 -4.39 -7.53
N VAL A 29 0.39 -4.45 -8.08
CA VAL A 29 -0.53 -3.30 -8.18
C VAL A 29 -1.67 -3.50 -7.19
N LEU A 30 -1.87 -2.53 -6.30
CA LEU A 30 -2.98 -2.54 -5.33
C LEU A 30 -4.25 -2.01 -5.99
N GLY A 31 -5.25 -2.88 -6.16
CA GLY A 31 -6.56 -2.50 -6.67
C GLY A 31 -7.40 -1.74 -5.66
N VAL A 32 -8.44 -1.05 -6.15
CA VAL A 32 -9.36 -0.25 -5.32
C VAL A 32 -10.06 -1.11 -4.26
N ASP A 33 -10.37 -2.37 -4.54
CA ASP A 33 -11.03 -3.26 -3.59
C ASP A 33 -10.16 -3.53 -2.36
N PHE A 34 -8.85 -3.70 -2.54
CA PHE A 34 -7.92 -3.79 -1.41
C PHE A 34 -7.83 -2.46 -0.67
N LEU A 35 -7.65 -1.34 -1.40
CA LEU A 35 -7.52 -0.02 -0.78
C LEU A 35 -8.75 0.32 0.09
N ARG A 36 -9.95 -0.08 -0.32
CA ARG A 36 -11.17 0.10 0.48
C ARG A 36 -11.14 -0.63 1.83
N THR A 37 -10.41 -1.75 1.92
CA THR A 37 -10.26 -2.51 3.18
C THR A 37 -9.42 -1.77 4.22
N LEU A 38 -8.59 -0.81 3.80
CA LEU A 38 -7.75 0.01 4.68
C LEU A 38 -8.55 1.12 5.38
N GLY A 39 -9.82 1.31 5.02
CA GLY A 39 -10.66 2.40 5.52
C GLY A 39 -10.30 3.74 4.88
N PRO A 40 -10.55 4.87 5.58
CA PRO A 40 -10.20 6.19 5.06
C PRO A 40 -8.69 6.33 4.83
N ILE A 41 -8.32 6.64 3.59
CA ILE A 41 -6.95 6.89 3.17
C ILE A 41 -6.77 8.38 2.88
N LEU A 42 -5.72 8.97 3.44
CA LEU A 42 -5.22 10.28 3.02
C LEU A 42 -4.08 10.07 2.03
N TRP A 43 -4.26 10.56 0.81
CA TRP A 43 -3.22 10.67 -0.20
C TRP A 43 -2.72 12.10 -0.32
N ASN A 44 -1.41 12.26 -0.24
CA ASN A 44 -0.73 13.48 -0.64
C ASN A 44 0.07 13.16 -1.91
N PHE A 45 -0.43 13.65 -3.04
CA PHE A 45 0.19 13.41 -4.35
C PHE A 45 1.47 14.20 -4.56
N ASP A 46 1.63 15.37 -3.93
CA ASP A 46 2.84 16.19 -4.03
C ASP A 46 4.06 15.49 -3.42
N THR A 47 3.86 14.78 -2.31
CA THR A 47 4.90 14.03 -1.59
C THR A 47 4.88 12.53 -1.89
N LEU A 48 3.96 12.08 -2.73
CA LEU A 48 3.70 10.68 -3.03
C LEU A 48 3.52 9.83 -1.74
N THR A 49 2.77 10.35 -0.77
CA THR A 49 2.55 9.66 0.51
C THR A 49 1.11 9.20 0.69
N MET A 50 0.96 8.00 1.25
CA MET A 50 -0.31 7.38 1.59
C MET A 50 -0.36 7.14 3.08
N THR A 51 -1.43 7.57 3.74
CA THR A 51 -1.59 7.37 5.18
C THR A 51 -2.97 6.86 5.53
N PHE A 52 -3.05 5.85 6.38
CA PHE A 52 -4.31 5.25 6.85
C PHE A 52 -4.15 4.70 8.27
N TRP A 53 -5.27 4.32 8.90
CA TRP A 53 -5.27 3.71 10.23
C TRP A 53 -5.39 2.19 10.12
N HIS A 54 -4.55 1.47 10.84
CA HIS A 54 -4.63 0.03 10.96
C HIS A 54 -4.42 -0.37 12.42
N LEU A 55 -5.37 -1.09 13.01
CA LEU A 55 -5.31 -1.56 14.41
C LEU A 55 -4.94 -0.44 15.43
N GLY A 56 -5.48 0.76 15.23
CA GLY A 56 -5.21 1.92 16.10
C GLY A 56 -3.85 2.58 15.89
N ARG A 57 -3.05 2.12 14.92
CA ARG A 57 -1.79 2.73 14.50
C ARG A 57 -1.94 3.46 13.17
N ARG A 58 -1.17 4.53 13.01
CA ARG A 58 -1.10 5.28 11.75
C ARG A 58 0.01 4.68 10.88
N VAL A 59 -0.37 4.14 9.73
CA VAL A 59 0.55 3.58 8.74
C VAL A 59 0.82 4.62 7.67
N ARG A 60 2.09 4.92 7.40
CA ARG A 60 2.53 5.83 6.34
C ARG A 60 3.35 5.06 5.32
N CYS A 61 2.96 5.15 4.07
CA CYS A 61 3.68 4.62 2.92
C CYS A 61 4.21 5.79 2.10
N GLU A 62 5.43 5.65 1.58
CA GLU A 62 6.08 6.66 0.75
C GLU A 62 6.36 6.04 -0.62
N GLY A 63 6.10 6.79 -1.69
CA GLY A 63 6.43 6.36 -3.04
C GLY A 63 7.95 6.23 -3.21
N MET A 64 8.38 5.32 -4.09
CA MET A 64 9.80 5.26 -4.48
C MET A 64 10.15 6.56 -5.23
N GLY A 65 10.85 7.48 -4.54
CA GLY A 65 11.16 8.83 -5.02
C GLY A 65 10.58 9.97 -4.18
N GLY A 66 9.78 9.66 -3.16
CA GLY A 66 9.36 10.66 -2.17
C GLY A 66 10.58 11.27 -1.48
N THR A 67 10.63 12.59 -1.41
CA THR A 67 11.65 13.27 -0.59
C THR A 67 11.38 12.90 0.87
N SER A 68 12.34 12.25 1.51
CA SER A 68 12.29 12.09 2.96
C SER A 68 12.14 13.49 3.57
N PRO A 69 11.11 13.76 4.40
CA PRO A 69 11.01 15.05 5.05
C PRO A 69 12.28 15.23 5.88
N ALA A 70 12.98 16.34 5.66
CA ALA A 70 14.17 16.69 6.42
C ALA A 70 13.82 16.69 7.93
N PRO A 71 14.75 16.24 8.79
CA PRO A 71 14.53 16.08 10.23
C PRO A 71 14.15 17.39 10.94
#